data_AF-A0AAJ3LM92-F1
#
_entry.id   AF-A0AAJ3LM92-F1
#
_cell.length_a   1.000
_cell.length_b   1.000
_cell.length_c   1.000
_cell.angle_alpha   90.00
_cell.angle_beta   90.00
_cell.angle_gamma   90.00
#
_symmetry.space_group_name_H-M   'P 1'
#
loop_
_entity.id
_entity.type
_entity.pdbx_description
1 polymer ?
#
loop_
_entity_poly.entity_id
_entity_poly.type
_entity_poly.pdbx_seq_one_letter_code
_entity_poly.pdbx_strand_id
1 'polypeptide(L)'
;MNQKEDMYRKTYSLEANTILGMAASVAGAAIHHYRLNPKSEDSRLMAITIPLVRKNIAPIVEDAYYVAKKGDEGQDIFLDAVFRTVMLLDTACKEAAALGLAEETPNPTIQ
;
A
#
# COMPACT_ATOMS: atom_id res chain seq x y z
N MET A 1 25.24 -8.33 14.24
CA MET A 1 24.11 -9.10 13.68
C MET A 1 24.61 -10.49 13.35
N ASN A 2 23.90 -11.54 13.76
CA ASN A 2 24.28 -12.91 13.42
C ASN A 2 23.77 -13.25 12.00
N GLN A 3 24.48 -14.08 11.24
CA GLN A 3 24.14 -14.44 9.84
C GLN A 3 22.68 -14.91 9.64
N LYS A 4 22.09 -15.59 10.63
CA LYS A 4 20.70 -16.02 10.59
C LYS A 4 19.73 -14.84 10.69
N GLU A 5 19.98 -13.88 11.59
CA GLU A 5 19.16 -12.65 11.70
C GLU A 5 19.23 -11.83 10.42
N ASP A 6 20.42 -11.76 9.82
CA ASP A 6 20.66 -11.09 8.54
C ASP A 6 19.88 -11.73 7.40
N MET A 7 19.87 -13.06 7.34
CA MET A 7 19.14 -13.84 6.35
C MET A 7 17.62 -13.71 6.53
N TYR A 8 17.11 -13.81 7.76
CA TYR A 8 15.68 -13.62 8.05
C TYR A 8 15.20 -12.21 7.68
N ARG A 9 15.99 -11.18 7.99
CA ARG A 9 15.68 -9.79 7.57
C ARG A 9 15.64 -9.64 6.05
N LYS A 10 16.57 -10.25 5.32
CA LYS A 10 16.60 -10.22 3.86
C LYS A 10 15.42 -10.94 3.22
N THR A 11 15.06 -12.13 3.73
CA THR A 11 13.90 -12.88 3.23
C THR A 11 12.60 -12.14 3.49
N TYR A 12 12.42 -11.59 4.69
CA TYR A 12 11.25 -10.77 5.03
C TYR A 12 11.12 -9.56 4.11
N SER A 13 12.22 -8.83 3.86
CA SER A 13 12.22 -7.67 2.97
C SER A 13 11.84 -8.05 1.53
N LEU A 14 12.28 -9.21 1.03
CA LEU A 14 11.93 -9.69 -0.32
C LEU A 14 10.44 -10.04 -0.44
N GLU A 15 9.89 -10.77 0.53
CA GLU A 15 8.47 -11.13 0.58
C GLU A 15 7.59 -9.89 0.71
N ALA A 16 7.98 -8.97 1.61
CA ALA A 16 7.28 -7.70 1.79
C ALA A 16 7.29 -6.86 0.51
N ASN A 17 8.43 -6.73 -0.16
CA ASN A 17 8.52 -6.01 -1.44
C ASN A 17 7.64 -6.65 -2.53
N THR A 18 7.52 -7.98 -2.54
CA THR A 18 6.64 -8.67 -3.49
C THR A 18 5.17 -8.32 -3.22
N ILE A 19 4.74 -8.39 -1.96
CA ILE A 19 3.38 -8.03 -1.54
C ILE A 19 3.08 -6.56 -1.84
N LEU A 20 4.03 -5.66 -1.56
CA LEU A 20 3.92 -4.24 -1.87
C LEU A 20 3.80 -4.00 -3.38
N GLY A 21 4.59 -4.69 -4.20
CA GLY A 21 4.49 -4.62 -5.66
C GLY A 21 3.13 -5.07 -6.20
N MET A 22 2.56 -6.15 -5.64
CA MET A 22 1.20 -6.58 -5.98
C MET A 22 0.16 -5.52 -5.58
N ALA A 23 0.24 -5.00 -4.36
CA ALA A 23 -0.67 -3.96 -3.87
C ALA A 23 -0.61 -2.68 -4.72
N ALA A 24 0.60 -2.23 -5.08
CA ALA A 24 0.81 -1.08 -5.96
C ALA A 24 0.24 -1.32 -7.36
N SER A 25 0.38 -2.53 -7.90
CA SER A 25 -0.18 -2.89 -9.20
C SER A 25 -1.71 -2.85 -9.20
N VAL A 26 -2.34 -3.36 -8.14
CA VAL A 26 -3.80 -3.30 -7.98
C VAL A 26 -4.28 -1.85 -7.86
N ALA A 27 -3.57 -1.01 -7.09
CA ALA A 27 -3.89 0.42 -6.98
C ALA A 27 -3.75 1.16 -8.33
N GLY A 28 -2.68 0.90 -9.08
CA GLY A 28 -2.46 1.47 -10.41
C GLY A 28 -3.55 1.05 -11.40
N ALA A 29 -3.94 -0.23 -11.38
CA ALA A 29 -5.04 -0.73 -12.20
C ALA A 29 -6.37 -0.03 -11.84
N ALA A 30 -6.68 0.10 -10.54
CA ALA A 30 -7.88 0.81 -10.09
C ALA A 30 -7.94 2.25 -10.60
N ILE A 31 -6.87 3.02 -10.41
CA ILE A 31 -6.76 4.40 -10.90
C ILE A 31 -6.95 4.47 -12.42
N HIS A 32 -6.34 3.54 -13.16
CA HIS A 32 -6.51 3.47 -14.61
C HIS A 32 -7.97 3.23 -15.01
N HIS A 33 -8.65 2.27 -14.37
CA HIS A 33 -10.05 1.95 -14.63
C HIS A 33 -10.99 3.11 -14.26
N TYR A 34 -10.77 3.78 -13.14
CA TYR A 34 -11.54 4.95 -12.73
C TYR A 34 -11.49 6.06 -13.77
N ARG A 35 -10.32 6.28 -14.38
CA ARG A 35 -10.13 7.32 -15.39
C ARG A 35 -10.70 6.93 -16.75
N LEU A 36 -10.61 5.65 -17.13
CA LEU A 36 -11.07 5.17 -18.43
C LEU A 36 -12.59 4.97 -18.47
N ASN A 37 -13.14 4.31 -17.44
CA ASN A 37 -14.56 3.96 -17.36
C ASN A 37 -15.04 3.95 -15.91
N PRO A 38 -15.31 5.13 -15.31
CA PRO A 38 -15.63 5.24 -13.89
C PRO A 38 -16.91 4.52 -13.46
N LYS A 39 -17.86 4.32 -14.38
CA LYS A 39 -19.18 3.73 -14.07
C LYS A 39 -19.25 2.20 -14.28
N SER A 40 -18.16 1.59 -14.75
CA SER A 40 -18.11 0.15 -14.99
C SER A 40 -18.29 -0.66 -13.69
N GLU A 41 -18.64 -1.94 -13.85
CA GLU A 41 -18.67 -2.89 -12.75
C GLU A 41 -17.28 -3.07 -12.14
N ASP A 42 -16.24 -3.17 -12.97
CA ASP A 42 -14.85 -3.28 -12.53
C ASP A 42 -14.42 -2.11 -11.65
N SER A 43 -14.74 -0.88 -12.03
CA SER A 43 -14.43 0.32 -11.23
C SER A 43 -15.12 0.26 -9.86
N ARG A 44 -16.37 -0.22 -9.78
CA ARG A 44 -17.04 -0.39 -8.49
C ARG A 44 -16.41 -1.50 -7.65
N LEU A 45 -16.07 -2.62 -8.27
CA LEU A 45 -15.42 -3.74 -7.57
C LEU A 45 -14.04 -3.35 -7.05
N MET A 46 -13.27 -2.60 -7.83
CA MET A 46 -11.98 -2.06 -7.42
C MET A 46 -12.13 -1.06 -6.26
N ALA A 47 -13.14 -0.20 -6.28
CA ALA A 47 -13.42 0.75 -5.19
C ALA A 47 -13.68 0.05 -3.85
N ILE A 48 -14.29 -1.14 -3.87
CA ILE A 48 -14.50 -1.99 -2.68
C ILE A 48 -13.20 -2.70 -2.26
N THR A 49 -12.39 -3.10 -3.24
CA THR A 49 -11.20 -3.95 -3.04
C THR A 49 -10.01 -3.15 -2.49
N ILE A 50 -9.80 -1.93 -2.97
CA ILE A 50 -8.62 -1.11 -2.60
C ILE A 50 -8.49 -0.88 -1.08
N PRO A 51 -9.55 -0.55 -0.33
CA PRO A 51 -9.49 -0.46 1.13
C PRO A 51 -9.05 -1.76 1.80
N LEU A 52 -9.47 -2.92 1.28
CA LEU A 52 -9.07 -4.24 1.79
C LEU A 52 -7.58 -4.50 1.53
N VAL A 53 -7.08 -4.14 0.34
CA VAL A 53 -5.65 -4.22 0.02
C VAL A 53 -4.84 -3.34 0.99
N ARG A 54 -5.30 -2.10 1.24
CA ARG A 54 -4.67 -1.17 2.19
C ARG A 54 -4.61 -1.71 3.61
N LYS A 55 -5.66 -2.44 4.03
CA LYS A 55 -5.71 -3.13 5.33
C LYS A 55 -4.76 -4.33 5.36
N ASN A 56 -4.69 -5.11 4.29
CA ASN A 56 -3.85 -6.32 4.22
C ASN A 56 -2.35 -6.01 4.30
N ILE A 57 -1.92 -4.85 3.79
CA ILE A 57 -0.52 -4.41 3.91
C ILE A 57 -0.21 -3.68 5.22
N ALA A 58 -1.20 -3.42 6.08
CA ALA A 58 -1.00 -2.63 7.30
C ALA A 58 0.13 -3.17 8.21
N PRO A 59 0.29 -4.50 8.43
CA PRO A 59 1.41 -5.01 9.21
C PRO A 59 2.79 -4.65 8.62
N ILE A 60 2.94 -4.66 7.29
CA ILE A 60 4.19 -4.27 6.61
C ILE A 60 4.45 -2.77 6.81
N VAL A 61 3.40 -1.95 6.79
CA VAL A 61 3.49 -0.51 7.05
C VAL A 61 3.91 -0.23 8.50
N GLU A 62 3.35 -0.96 9.46
CA GLU A 62 3.72 -0.85 10.89
C GLU A 62 5.19 -1.21 11.11
N ASP A 63 5.68 -2.27 10.46
CA ASP A 63 7.09 -2.64 10.51
C ASP A 63 8.00 -1.57 9.89
N ALA A 64 7.58 -0.96 8.78
CA ALA A 64 8.31 0.15 8.18
C ALA A 64 8.40 1.36 9.11
N TYR A 65 7.32 1.71 9.83
CA TYR A 65 7.36 2.75 10.85
C TYR A 65 8.34 2.41 11.98
N TYR A 66 8.37 1.15 12.42
CA TYR A 66 9.34 0.71 13.44
C TYR A 66 10.78 0.84 12.95
N VAL A 67 11.06 0.41 11.72
CA VAL A 67 12.39 0.53 11.08
C VAL A 67 12.81 1.99 10.94
N ALA A 68 11.94 2.86 10.43
CA ALA A 68 12.20 4.29 10.28
C ALA A 68 12.51 4.95 11.64
N LYS A 69 11.73 4.62 12.69
CA LYS A 69 11.96 5.15 14.05
C LYS A 69 13.31 4.70 14.64
N LYS A 70 13.83 3.55 14.22
CA LYS A 70 15.13 3.03 14.65
C LYS A 70 16.32 3.65 13.90
N GLY A 71 16.07 4.44 12.85
CA GLY A 71 17.12 5.08 12.06
C GLY A 71 18.03 4.08 11.33
N ASP A 72 17.49 2.93 10.93
CA ASP A 72 18.24 1.90 10.21
C ASP A 72 18.36 2.30 8.73
N GLU A 73 19.41 3.08 8.41
CA GLU A 73 19.71 3.60 7.05
C GLU A 73 19.89 2.49 6.00
N GLY A 74 20.06 1.22 6.43
CA GLY A 74 20.15 0.07 5.52
C GLY A 74 18.83 -0.33 4.87
N GLN A 75 17.72 0.33 5.19
CA GLN A 75 16.36 -0.05 4.77
C GLN A 75 15.65 1.01 3.92
N ASP A 76 16.36 2.02 3.41
CA ASP A 76 15.77 3.12 2.63
C ASP A 76 14.90 2.64 1.46
N ILE A 77 15.33 1.59 0.75
CA ILE A 77 14.59 1.02 -0.39
C ILE A 77 13.25 0.41 0.07
N PHE A 78 13.24 -0.29 1.21
CA PHE A 78 12.03 -0.87 1.76
C PHE A 78 11.06 0.22 2.24
N LEU A 79 11.57 1.24 2.93
CA LEU A 79 10.76 2.37 3.39
C LEU A 79 10.14 3.15 2.20
N ASP A 80 10.91 3.39 1.14
CA ASP A 80 10.42 4.04 -0.09
C ASP A 80 9.35 3.19 -0.78
N ALA A 81 9.53 1.86 -0.87
CA ALA A 81 8.55 0.95 -1.46
C ALA A 81 7.21 0.97 -0.68
N VAL A 82 7.28 0.96 0.65
CA VAL A 82 6.09 1.08 1.52
C VAL A 82 5.40 2.42 1.30
N PHE A 83 6.15 3.51 1.35
CA PHE A 83 5.61 4.86 1.19
C PHE A 83 4.89 5.03 -0.15
N ARG A 84 5.53 4.65 -1.26
CA ARG A 84 4.94 4.72 -2.61
C ARG A 84 3.68 3.88 -2.73
N THR A 85 3.68 2.68 -2.17
CA THR A 85 2.53 1.77 -2.24
C THR A 85 1.33 2.34 -1.46
N VAL A 86 1.57 2.87 -0.25
CA VAL A 86 0.53 3.53 0.55
C VAL A 86 -0.02 4.75 -0.19
N MET A 87 0.85 5.61 -0.75
CA MET A 87 0.40 6.77 -1.53
C MET A 87 -0.48 6.39 -2.71
N LEU A 88 -0.16 5.32 -3.44
CA LEU A 88 -0.97 4.85 -4.56
C LEU A 88 -2.34 4.35 -4.11
N LEU A 89 -2.39 3.55 -3.04
CA LEU A 89 -3.65 3.05 -2.48
C LEU A 89 -4.53 4.19 -1.97
N ASP A 90 -3.94 5.15 -1.24
CA ASP A 90 -4.67 6.32 -0.74
C ASP A 90 -5.17 7.21 -1.90
N THR A 91 -4.39 7.32 -2.98
CA THR A 91 -4.82 8.02 -4.20
C THR A 91 -6.00 7.30 -4.85
N ALA A 92 -5.95 5.98 -4.97
CA ALA A 92 -7.05 5.18 -5.51
C ALA A 92 -8.33 5.33 -4.65
N CYS A 93 -8.22 5.32 -3.31
CA CYS A 93 -9.35 5.57 -2.42
C CYS A 93 -9.96 6.97 -2.67
N LYS A 94 -9.13 8.01 -2.74
CA LYS A 94 -9.57 9.39 -2.97
C LYS A 94 -10.26 9.56 -4.32
N GLU A 95 -9.70 8.97 -5.38
CA GLU A 95 -10.34 9.00 -6.70
C GLU A 95 -11.68 8.26 -6.70
N ALA A 96 -11.77 7.08 -6.07
CA ALA A 96 -13.02 6.34 -5.94
C ALA A 96 -14.10 7.15 -5.20
N ALA A 97 -13.74 7.82 -4.11
CA ALA A 97 -14.65 8.67 -3.34
C ALA A 97 -15.11 9.90 -4.15
N ALA A 98 -14.18 10.58 -4.85
CA ALA A 98 -14.50 11.72 -5.71
C ALA A 98 -15.46 11.37 -6.86
N LEU A 99 -15.45 10.11 -7.30
CA LEU A 99 -16.35 9.57 -8.32
C LEU A 99 -17.67 9.03 -7.74
N GLY A 100 -17.85 9.05 -6.41
CA GLY A 100 -19.02 8.48 -5.74
C GLY A 100 -19.10 6.95 -5.81
N LEU A 101 -17.97 6.27 -6.01
CA LEU A 101 -17.88 4.80 -6.08
C LEU A 101 -17.66 4.15 -4.71
N ALA A 102 -17.15 4.91 -3.76
CA ALA A 102 -16.96 4.53 -2.37
C ALA A 102 -17.34 5.70 -1.46
N GLU A 103 -17.69 5.39 -0.21
CA GLU A 103 -17.75 6.42 0.83
C GLU A 103 -16.35 7.00 1.05
N GLU A 104 -16.27 8.31 1.35
CA GLU A 104 -15.01 8.91 1.74
C GLU A 104 -14.45 8.14 2.94
N THR A 105 -13.29 7.52 2.74
CA THR A 105 -12.62 6.83 3.84
C THR A 105 -12.19 7.91 4.82
N PRO A 106 -12.63 7.90 6.09
CA PRO A 106 -12.15 8.87 7.06
C PRO A 106 -10.63 8.73 7.11
N ASN A 107 -9.91 9.82 6.80
CA ASN A 107 -8.47 9.86 7.00
C ASN A 107 -8.21 9.44 8.44
N PRO A 108 -7.39 8.40 8.71
CA PRO A 108 -6.95 8.17 10.06
C PRO A 108 -6.19 9.43 10.49
N THR A 109 -6.77 10.19 11.41
CA THR A 109 -6.08 11.29 12.08
C THR A 109 -4.94 10.64 12.85
N ILE A 110 -3.73 10.76 12.32
CA ILE A 110 -2.52 10.47 13.09
C ILE A 110 -2.49 11.54 14.19
N GLN A 111 -2.82 11.14 15.42
CA GLN A 111 -2.64 11.94 16.63
C GLN A 111 -1.27 11.64 17.25
#